data_AF-A0A3D0NKU0-F1
#
_entry.id   AF-A0A3D0NKU0-F1
#
_cell.length_a   1.000
_cell.length_b   1.000
_cell.length_c   1.000
_cell.angle_alpha   90.00
_cell.angle_beta   90.00
_cell.angle_gamma   90.00
#
_symmetry.space_group_name_H-M   'P 1'
#
loop_
_entity.id
_entity.type
_entity.pdbx_description
1 polymer ?
#
loop_
_entity_poly.entity_id
_entity_poly.type
_entity_poly.pdbx_seq_one_letter_code
_entity_poly.pdbx_strand_id
1 'polypeptide(L)'
;TVHSVGDAGARADVDPVSGAVSSALGLEIHGSSFHADGGVAAGRRLTAAKEAMTSAAKQWALGERLIAKHPSELWLRVANIAALALTVVGFMRVLFPITLWGLPFAVFFLLSTRVWTPGIGLRRTATGRQLWSEVGGFHRMLATDSAESRFDFSARRDLYTAYIPFAIASGTAALWAAKYQAATGQVPPQPGWYHSSSGAGRSASGSGDASFDSFESALSSSIGAYTASQSSSSSSGGGGGGGGGGGGSW
;
A
#
# COMPACT_ATOMS: atom_id res chain seq x y z
N THR A 1 -6.36 -3.94 19.89
CA THR A 1 -5.46 -2.87 20.38
C THR A 1 -4.04 -3.23 20.03
N VAL A 2 -3.21 -2.26 19.65
CA VAL A 2 -1.78 -2.42 19.37
C VAL A 2 -1.00 -1.78 20.51
N HIS A 3 0.00 -2.48 21.04
CA HIS A 3 0.85 -1.98 22.13
C HIS A 3 2.30 -1.86 21.68
N SER A 4 2.99 -0.80 22.11
CA SER A 4 4.42 -0.65 21.90
C SER A 4 5.19 -1.36 23.01
N VAL A 5 6.05 -2.31 22.63
CA VAL A 5 6.87 -3.13 23.55
C VAL A 5 8.36 -2.76 23.45
N GLY A 6 8.77 -2.01 22.42
CA GLY A 6 10.17 -1.66 22.20
C GLY A 6 10.67 -0.53 23.09
N ASP A 7 11.88 -0.67 23.62
CA ASP A 7 12.61 0.39 24.31
C ASP A 7 13.23 1.39 23.33
N ALA A 8 13.60 2.57 23.82
CA ALA A 8 14.20 3.63 22.99
C ALA A 8 15.48 3.18 22.24
N GLY A 9 16.26 2.24 22.81
CA GLY A 9 17.45 1.67 22.16
C GLY A 9 17.13 0.69 21.03
N ALA A 10 16.15 -0.19 21.22
CA ALA A 10 15.71 -1.15 20.20
C ALA A 10 15.08 -0.45 18.97
N ARG A 11 14.63 0.80 19.14
CA ARG A 11 14.05 1.61 18.08
C ARG A 11 15.07 2.14 17.06
N ALA A 12 16.33 2.29 17.46
CA ALA A 12 17.40 2.75 16.57
C ALA A 12 17.71 1.74 15.45
N ASP A 13 17.45 0.46 15.70
CA ASP A 13 17.68 -0.64 14.75
C ASP A 13 16.46 -0.94 13.86
N VAL A 14 15.34 -0.23 14.06
CA VAL A 14 14.11 -0.45 13.29
C VAL A 14 14.23 0.20 11.91
N ASP A 15 13.73 -0.50 10.89
CA ASP A 15 13.74 0.01 9.52
C ASP A 15 12.96 1.34 9.41
N PRO A 16 13.35 2.24 8.49
CA PRO A 16 12.75 3.56 8.39
C PRO A 16 11.24 3.54 8.06
N VAL A 17 10.73 2.47 7.45
CA VAL A 17 9.31 2.34 7.10
C VAL A 17 8.49 2.00 8.33
N SER A 18 8.93 1.02 9.12
CA SER A 18 8.32 0.67 10.41
C SER A 18 8.44 1.81 11.42
N GLY A 19 9.55 2.55 11.39
CA GLY A 19 9.74 3.79 12.14
C GLY A 19 8.67 4.84 11.81
N ALA A 20 8.43 5.09 10.53
CA ALA A 20 7.40 6.04 10.08
C ALA A 20 5.98 5.62 10.49
N VAL A 21 5.67 4.32 10.41
CA VAL A 21 4.35 3.77 10.79
C VAL A 21 4.15 3.88 12.30
N SER A 22 5.14 3.49 13.11
CA SER A 22 5.07 3.61 14.57
C SER A 22 4.88 5.06 15.00
N SER A 23 5.57 5.99 14.35
CA SER A 23 5.42 7.44 14.58
C SER A 23 4.01 7.93 14.26
N ALA A 24 3.48 7.58 13.08
CA ALA A 24 2.14 7.97 12.65
C ALA A 24 1.02 7.42 13.55
N LEU A 25 1.24 6.25 14.16
CA LEU A 25 0.29 5.64 15.10
C LEU A 25 0.48 6.14 16.56
N GLY A 26 1.53 6.91 16.84
CA GLY A 26 1.87 7.37 18.18
C GLY A 26 2.39 6.26 19.10
N LEU A 27 2.98 5.21 18.51
CA LEU A 27 3.51 4.03 19.21
C LEU A 27 5.00 4.18 19.60
N GLU A 28 5.41 5.43 19.76
CA GLU A 28 6.82 5.83 19.88
C GLU A 28 7.44 5.52 21.23
N ILE A 29 6.62 5.47 22.26
CA ILE A 29 7.01 5.36 23.66
C ILE A 29 6.63 3.96 24.14
N HIS A 30 7.50 3.30 24.89
CA HIS A 30 7.18 2.02 25.52
C HIS A 30 5.86 2.09 26.32
N GLY A 31 4.97 1.12 26.14
CA GLY A 31 3.67 1.09 26.79
C GLY A 31 2.59 1.97 26.14
N SER A 32 2.91 2.76 25.11
CA SER A 32 1.89 3.43 24.29
C SER A 32 0.98 2.40 23.61
N SER A 33 -0.30 2.75 23.46
CA SER A 33 -1.27 1.87 22.81
C SER A 33 -2.13 2.61 21.80
N PHE A 34 -2.43 1.92 20.70
CA PHE A 34 -3.33 2.38 19.66
C PHE A 34 -4.57 1.47 19.62
N HIS A 35 -5.73 2.07 19.80
CA HIS A 35 -7.01 1.38 19.69
C HIS A 35 -7.63 1.65 18.32
N ALA A 36 -7.84 0.58 17.55
CA ALA A 36 -8.68 0.61 16.35
C ALA A 36 -10.12 0.33 16.79
N ASP A 37 -10.86 1.39 17.11
CA ASP A 37 -12.21 1.37 17.69
C ASP A 37 -13.32 1.57 16.64
N GLY A 38 -12.97 1.66 15.35
CA GLY A 38 -13.92 1.99 14.29
C GLY A 38 -14.18 3.50 14.16
N GLY A 39 -13.58 4.33 15.00
CA GLY A 39 -13.81 5.76 15.03
C GLY A 39 -13.10 6.53 13.91
N VAL A 40 -13.63 7.71 13.57
CA VAL A 40 -13.06 8.64 12.58
C VAL A 40 -11.63 9.06 12.95
N ALA A 41 -11.34 9.26 14.24
CA ALA A 41 -10.01 9.62 14.73
C ALA A 41 -8.99 8.49 14.53
N ALA A 42 -9.38 7.23 14.83
CA ALA A 42 -8.57 6.06 14.54
C ALA A 42 -8.36 5.89 13.03
N GLY A 43 -9.42 6.04 12.23
CA GLY A 43 -9.38 6.01 10.77
C GLY A 43 -8.43 7.04 10.15
N ARG A 44 -8.42 8.27 10.67
CA ARG A 44 -7.51 9.33 10.25
C ARG A 44 -6.05 8.96 10.53
N ARG A 45 -5.74 8.43 11.73
CA ARG A 45 -4.39 7.99 12.08
C ARG A 45 -3.93 6.80 11.25
N LEU A 46 -4.81 5.84 10.99
CA LEU A 46 -4.53 4.69 10.12
C LEU A 46 -4.26 5.12 8.67
N THR A 47 -5.04 6.08 8.17
CA THR A 47 -4.84 6.64 6.82
C THR A 47 -3.51 7.39 6.74
N ALA A 48 -3.18 8.21 7.73
CA ALA A 48 -1.89 8.88 7.83
C ALA A 48 -0.73 7.88 7.92
N ALA A 49 -0.88 6.80 8.68
CA ALA A 49 0.11 5.73 8.77
C ALA A 49 0.33 5.02 7.43
N LYS A 50 -0.73 4.77 6.65
CA LYS A 50 -0.64 4.20 5.29
C LYS A 50 0.10 5.13 4.32
N GLU A 51 -0.16 6.43 4.39
CA GLU A 51 0.53 7.44 3.59
C GLU A 51 2.00 7.58 3.98
N ALA A 52 2.28 7.58 5.29
CA ALA A 52 3.64 7.61 5.83
C ALA A 52 4.43 6.36 5.41
N MET A 53 3.84 5.18 5.51
CA MET A 53 4.44 3.92 5.03
C MET A 53 4.79 4.01 3.55
N THR A 54 3.85 4.47 2.71
CA THR A 54 4.07 4.59 1.26
C THR A 54 5.19 5.58 0.94
N SER A 55 5.24 6.69 1.67
CA SER A 55 6.25 7.74 1.48
C SER A 55 7.63 7.29 1.95
N ALA A 56 7.71 6.66 3.12
CA ALA A 56 8.94 6.10 3.66
C ALA A 56 9.48 4.97 2.76
N ALA A 57 8.63 4.09 2.25
CA ALA A 57 9.04 3.03 1.32
C ALA A 57 9.62 3.60 0.02
N LYS A 58 9.04 4.69 -0.52
CA LYS A 58 9.59 5.39 -1.69
C LYS A 58 10.94 6.03 -1.38
N GLN A 59 11.08 6.67 -0.22
CA GLN A 59 12.34 7.30 0.19
C GLN A 59 13.43 6.25 0.41
N TRP A 60 13.11 5.14 1.08
CA TRP A 60 14.00 4.00 1.26
C TRP A 60 14.45 3.43 -0.10
N ALA A 61 13.52 3.21 -1.03
CA ALA A 61 13.85 2.70 -2.37
C ALA A 61 14.75 3.65 -3.18
N LEU A 62 14.63 4.97 -2.97
CA LEU A 62 15.51 5.97 -3.57
C LEU A 62 16.87 6.04 -2.87
N GLY A 63 16.91 5.97 -1.53
CA GLY A 63 18.13 5.98 -0.73
C GLY A 63 19.01 4.77 -1.04
N GLU A 64 18.40 3.59 -1.12
CA GLU A 64 19.07 2.32 -1.42
C GLU A 64 19.36 2.13 -2.93
N ARG A 65 19.09 3.15 -3.75
CA ARG A 65 19.28 3.15 -5.21
C ARG A 65 18.60 1.97 -5.93
N LEU A 66 17.50 1.46 -5.38
CA LEU A 66 16.66 0.44 -6.04
C LEU A 66 15.92 1.03 -7.24
N ILE A 67 15.71 2.35 -7.23
CA ILE A 67 15.11 3.12 -8.31
C ILE A 67 16.02 4.28 -8.68
N ALA A 68 16.36 4.40 -9.96
CA ALA A 68 17.09 5.54 -10.50
C ALA A 68 16.13 6.55 -11.13
N LYS A 69 16.40 7.83 -10.86
CA LYS A 69 15.77 8.94 -11.57
C LYS A 69 16.45 9.09 -12.93
N HIS A 70 15.70 8.92 -14.01
CA HIS A 70 16.16 9.13 -15.37
C HIS A 70 15.62 10.50 -15.86
N PRO A 71 16.39 11.59 -15.73
CA PRO A 71 15.91 12.94 -16.01
C PRO A 71 15.61 13.17 -17.49
N SER A 72 16.05 12.31 -18.41
CA SER A 72 15.75 12.47 -19.83
C SER A 72 14.25 12.38 -20.14
N GLU A 73 13.46 11.72 -19.29
CA GLU A 73 12.00 11.64 -19.46
C GLU A 73 11.30 12.94 -19.01
N LEU A 74 11.99 13.82 -18.28
CA LEU A 74 11.47 15.16 -17.95
C LEU A 74 11.42 16.08 -19.18
N TRP A 75 12.21 15.79 -20.23
CA TRP A 75 12.13 16.54 -21.49
C TRP A 75 10.74 16.42 -22.14
N LEU A 76 10.03 15.30 -21.95
CA LEU A 76 8.64 15.15 -22.40
C LEU A 76 7.69 16.15 -21.72
N ARG A 77 7.95 16.52 -20.45
CA ARG A 77 7.17 17.56 -19.76
C ARG A 77 7.47 18.93 -20.33
N VAL A 78 8.74 19.23 -20.59
CA VAL A 78 9.16 20.48 -21.23
C VAL A 78 8.57 20.60 -22.63
N ALA A 79 8.63 19.54 -23.43
CA ALA A 79 8.04 19.47 -24.76
C ALA A 79 6.51 19.65 -24.71
N ASN A 80 5.83 19.11 -23.70
CA ASN A 80 4.40 19.29 -23.52
C ASN A 80 4.03 20.74 -23.16
N ILE A 81 4.81 21.40 -22.30
CA ILE A 81 4.64 22.84 -21.99
C ILE A 81 4.89 23.70 -23.23
N ALA A 82 5.92 23.38 -24.02
CA ALA A 82 6.21 24.07 -25.27
C ALA A 82 5.06 23.90 -26.29
N ALA A 83 4.47 22.71 -26.38
CA ALA A 83 3.32 22.46 -27.24
C ALA A 83 2.07 23.27 -26.80
N LEU A 84 1.84 23.41 -25.49
CA LEU A 84 0.78 24.28 -24.97
C LEU A 84 1.02 25.75 -25.36
N ALA A 85 2.24 26.25 -25.15
CA ALA A 85 2.60 27.63 -25.52
C ALA A 85 2.42 27.88 -27.02
N LEU A 86 2.87 26.95 -27.87
CA LEU A 86 2.68 27.03 -29.33
C LEU A 86 1.20 26.97 -29.74
N THR A 87 0.38 26.20 -29.03
CA THR A 87 -1.07 26.17 -29.25
C THR A 87 -1.68 27.54 -28.96
N VAL A 88 -1.32 28.17 -27.84
CA VAL A 88 -1.81 29.51 -27.46
C VAL A 88 -1.37 30.57 -28.47
N VAL A 89 -0.10 30.54 -28.90
CA VAL A 89 0.44 31.48 -29.90
C VAL A 89 -0.22 31.30 -31.27
N GLY A 90 -0.44 30.05 -31.70
CA GLY A 90 -1.14 29.73 -32.95
C GLY A 90 -2.61 30.16 -32.95
N PHE A 91 -3.28 30.10 -31.79
CA PHE A 91 -4.67 30.52 -31.64
C PHE A 91 -4.84 32.04 -31.48
N MET A 92 -3.85 32.73 -30.87
CA MET A 92 -3.82 34.19 -30.75
C MET A 92 -3.58 34.92 -32.08
N ARG A 93 -3.41 34.21 -33.20
CA ARG A 93 -3.15 34.78 -34.55
C ARG A 93 -1.96 35.74 -34.63
N VAL A 94 -1.03 35.67 -33.68
CA VAL A 94 0.14 36.57 -33.61
C VAL A 94 1.09 36.37 -34.78
N LEU A 95 1.20 35.14 -35.31
CA LEU A 95 2.18 34.76 -36.33
C LEU A 95 1.55 34.41 -37.70
N PHE A 96 0.33 33.86 -37.73
CA PHE A 96 -0.36 33.45 -38.96
C PHE A 96 -1.89 33.67 -38.85
N PRO A 97 -2.58 34.08 -39.93
CA PRO A 97 -4.02 34.36 -39.89
C PRO A 97 -4.91 33.11 -39.83
N ILE A 98 -4.36 31.91 -40.07
CA ILE A 98 -5.09 30.63 -40.10
C ILE A 98 -4.92 29.91 -38.76
N THR A 99 -6.01 29.72 -38.02
CA THR A 99 -6.05 29.03 -36.70
C THR A 99 -5.81 27.53 -36.79
N LEU A 100 -5.86 26.94 -37.99
CA LEU A 100 -5.65 25.51 -38.23
C LEU A 100 -4.26 25.02 -37.79
N TRP A 101 -3.26 25.90 -37.74
CA TRP A 101 -1.90 25.56 -37.31
C TRP A 101 -1.77 25.27 -35.81
N GLY A 102 -2.73 25.71 -34.97
CA GLY A 102 -2.76 25.38 -33.54
C GLY A 102 -3.26 23.96 -33.24
N LEU A 103 -4.06 23.37 -34.14
CA LEU A 103 -4.64 22.03 -33.95
C LEU A 103 -3.62 20.90 -33.75
N PRO A 104 -2.55 20.75 -34.56
CA PRO A 104 -1.58 19.67 -34.35
C PRO A 104 -0.89 19.76 -32.99
N PHE A 105 -0.61 20.98 -32.49
CA PHE A 105 -0.02 21.19 -31.16
C PHE A 105 -1.03 20.91 -30.03
N ALA A 106 -2.31 21.27 -30.21
CA ALA A 106 -3.37 20.96 -29.27
C ALA A 106 -3.59 19.45 -29.13
N VAL A 107 -3.59 18.72 -30.26
CA VAL A 107 -3.71 17.25 -30.28
C VAL A 107 -2.51 16.60 -29.61
N PHE A 108 -1.29 17.06 -29.90
CA PHE A 108 -0.07 16.58 -29.25
C PHE A 108 -0.09 16.81 -27.73
N PHE A 109 -0.53 17.99 -27.28
CA PHE A 109 -0.69 18.31 -25.87
C PHE A 109 -1.68 17.36 -25.19
N LEU A 110 -2.85 17.16 -25.81
CA LEU A 110 -3.92 16.32 -25.26
C LEU A 110 -3.48 14.85 -25.12
N LEU A 111 -2.81 14.31 -26.14
CA LEU A 111 -2.25 12.95 -26.13
C LEU A 111 -1.09 12.80 -25.12
N SER A 112 -0.34 13.87 -24.89
CA SER A 112 0.81 13.89 -23.96
C SER A 112 0.41 14.22 -22.51
N THR A 113 -0.86 14.49 -22.21
CA THR A 113 -1.34 14.75 -20.83
C THR A 113 -1.00 13.63 -19.85
N ARG A 114 -0.90 12.38 -20.33
CA ARG A 114 -0.49 11.22 -19.51
C ARG A 114 0.96 11.32 -19.00
N VAL A 115 1.78 12.20 -19.57
CA VAL A 115 3.16 12.49 -19.10
C VAL A 115 3.20 13.16 -17.72
N TRP A 116 2.06 13.68 -17.26
CA TRP A 116 1.92 14.29 -15.93
C TRP A 116 1.61 13.28 -14.83
N THR A 117 1.46 12.00 -15.15
CA THR A 117 1.26 10.96 -14.13
C THR A 117 2.49 10.85 -13.22
N PRO A 118 2.30 10.74 -11.90
CA PRO A 118 3.40 10.59 -10.96
C PRO A 118 4.08 9.24 -11.18
N GLY A 119 5.41 9.24 -11.40
CA GLY A 119 6.21 8.02 -11.62
C GLY A 119 7.02 7.99 -12.92
N ILE A 120 6.76 8.93 -13.84
CA ILE A 120 7.55 9.06 -15.07
C ILE A 120 8.96 9.54 -14.72
N GLY A 121 9.98 8.87 -15.27
CA GLY A 121 11.38 9.06 -14.96
C GLY A 121 11.90 8.18 -13.81
N LEU A 122 11.11 7.30 -13.20
CA LEU A 122 11.62 6.34 -12.20
C LEU A 122 11.79 4.96 -12.85
N ARG A 123 13.04 4.51 -13.00
CA ARG A 123 13.35 3.17 -13.54
C ARG A 123 13.99 2.30 -12.46
N ARG A 124 13.57 1.03 -12.38
CA ARG A 124 14.19 0.05 -11.48
C ARG A 124 15.64 -0.20 -11.91
N THR A 125 16.56 -0.06 -10.97
CA THR A 125 17.99 -0.38 -11.18
C THR A 125 18.19 -1.89 -11.29
N ALA A 126 19.40 -2.34 -11.64
CA ALA A 126 19.72 -3.78 -11.66
C ALA A 126 19.49 -4.41 -10.28
N THR A 127 19.96 -3.75 -9.21
CA THR A 127 19.72 -4.14 -7.82
C THR A 127 18.24 -4.17 -7.48
N GLY A 128 17.48 -3.16 -7.90
CA GLY A 128 16.02 -3.14 -7.71
C GLY A 128 15.29 -4.28 -8.42
N ARG A 129 15.76 -4.71 -9.59
CA ARG A 129 15.21 -5.87 -10.30
C ARG A 129 15.57 -7.20 -9.63
N GLN A 130 16.77 -7.32 -9.10
CA GLN A 130 17.19 -8.49 -8.34
C GLN A 130 16.32 -8.64 -7.09
N LEU A 131 16.21 -7.59 -6.27
CA LEU A 131 15.36 -7.59 -5.09
C LEU A 131 13.91 -7.93 -5.44
N TRP A 132 13.37 -7.35 -6.52
CA TRP A 132 12.02 -7.68 -6.99
C TRP A 132 11.87 -9.17 -7.36
N SER A 133 12.91 -9.76 -7.95
CA SER A 133 12.92 -11.18 -8.32
C SER A 133 13.03 -12.08 -7.09
N GLU A 134 13.84 -11.71 -6.11
CA GLU A 134 13.99 -12.42 -4.83
C GLU A 134 12.69 -12.39 -4.03
N VAL A 135 12.09 -11.20 -3.87
CA VAL A 135 10.80 -11.05 -3.18
C VAL A 135 9.69 -11.78 -3.93
N GLY A 136 9.67 -11.72 -5.27
CA GLY A 136 8.71 -12.46 -6.09
C GLY A 136 8.88 -13.98 -5.98
N GLY A 137 10.12 -14.47 -5.91
CA GLY A 137 10.44 -15.88 -5.68
C GLY A 137 10.00 -16.33 -4.28
N PHE A 138 10.26 -15.52 -3.26
CA PHE A 138 9.82 -15.77 -1.89
C PHE A 138 8.30 -15.77 -1.76
N HIS A 139 7.60 -14.82 -2.40
CA HIS A 139 6.14 -14.82 -2.46
C HIS A 139 5.60 -16.10 -3.12
N ARG A 140 6.18 -16.53 -4.25
CA ARG A 140 5.80 -17.80 -4.88
C ARG A 140 6.05 -18.99 -3.95
N MET A 141 7.15 -18.99 -3.20
CA MET A 141 7.42 -20.03 -2.20
C MET A 141 6.33 -20.08 -1.11
N LEU A 142 5.85 -18.93 -0.66
CA LEU A 142 4.74 -18.84 0.31
C LEU A 142 3.40 -19.27 -0.30
N ALA A 143 3.11 -18.83 -1.52
CA ALA A 143 1.85 -19.06 -2.23
C ALA A 143 1.70 -20.47 -2.82
N THR A 144 2.80 -21.10 -3.21
CA THR A 144 2.75 -22.40 -3.91
C THR A 144 2.37 -23.51 -2.95
N ASP A 145 1.32 -24.24 -3.34
CA ASP A 145 0.75 -25.38 -2.63
C ASP A 145 1.71 -26.60 -2.65
N SER A 146 2.46 -26.75 -3.73
CA SER A 146 3.08 -28.01 -4.10
C SER A 146 4.59 -28.04 -3.85
N ALA A 147 5.01 -28.59 -2.69
CA ALA A 147 6.22 -29.41 -2.60
C ALA A 147 6.24 -30.19 -1.26
N GLU A 148 5.35 -31.17 -1.13
CA GLU A 148 5.26 -32.13 -0.02
C GLU A 148 6.59 -32.83 0.35
N SER A 149 7.62 -32.76 -0.49
CA SER A 149 8.90 -33.42 -0.25
C SER A 149 10.11 -32.49 -0.04
N ARG A 150 9.96 -31.16 -0.16
CA ARG A 150 11.12 -30.23 -0.11
C ARG A 150 11.11 -29.19 1.00
N PHE A 151 10.01 -29.01 1.74
CA PHE A 151 9.96 -28.04 2.83
C PHE A 151 9.38 -28.61 4.13
N ASP A 152 10.22 -29.34 4.89
CA ASP A 152 10.08 -29.55 6.35
C ASP A 152 10.10 -28.21 7.15
N PHE A 153 10.17 -27.08 6.44
CA PHE A 153 10.22 -25.74 7.01
C PHE A 153 8.86 -25.27 7.52
N SER A 154 7.75 -25.63 6.85
CA SER A 154 6.42 -25.26 7.34
C SER A 154 5.99 -26.11 8.53
N ALA A 155 6.59 -27.28 8.75
CA ALA A 155 6.28 -28.12 9.91
C ALA A 155 6.90 -27.57 11.22
N ARG A 156 7.95 -26.74 11.12
CA ARG A 156 8.62 -26.17 12.30
C ARG A 156 7.89 -24.92 12.80
N ARG A 157 7.44 -24.99 14.05
CA ARG A 157 6.75 -23.91 14.77
C ARG A 157 7.49 -22.56 14.71
N ASP A 158 8.82 -22.60 14.83
CA ASP A 158 9.63 -21.38 14.87
C ASP A 158 9.64 -20.66 13.52
N LEU A 159 9.67 -21.41 12.42
CA LEU A 159 9.69 -20.86 11.06
C LEU A 159 8.31 -20.34 10.64
N TYR A 160 7.24 -21.04 11.04
CA TYR A 160 5.88 -20.56 10.82
C TYR A 160 5.70 -19.16 11.44
N THR A 161 6.06 -19.03 12.71
CA THR A 161 5.95 -17.77 13.48
C THR A 161 6.78 -16.63 12.87
N ALA A 162 7.97 -16.94 12.34
CA ALA A 162 8.85 -15.95 11.71
C ALA A 162 8.33 -15.44 10.35
N TYR A 163 7.68 -16.30 9.56
CA TYR A 163 7.27 -15.95 8.18
C TYR A 163 5.82 -15.49 8.03
N ILE A 164 4.96 -15.68 9.04
CA ILE A 164 3.57 -15.19 9.03
C ILE A 164 3.45 -13.71 8.63
N PRO A 165 4.25 -12.75 9.16
CA PRO A 165 4.11 -11.35 8.79
C PRO A 165 4.27 -11.09 7.29
N PHE A 166 5.16 -11.84 6.63
CA PHE A 166 5.37 -11.74 5.18
C PHE A 166 4.24 -12.41 4.39
N ALA A 167 3.69 -13.51 4.90
CA ALA A 167 2.51 -14.14 4.31
C ALA A 167 1.28 -13.22 4.39
N ILE A 168 1.09 -12.51 5.51
CA ILE A 168 0.04 -11.49 5.67
C ILE A 168 0.27 -10.34 4.68
N ALA A 169 1.48 -9.79 4.64
CA ALA A 169 1.81 -8.69 3.73
C ALA A 169 1.61 -9.04 2.24
N SER A 170 1.72 -10.33 1.89
CA SER A 170 1.55 -10.82 0.53
C SER A 170 0.18 -11.45 0.25
N GLY A 171 -0.74 -11.46 1.22
CA GLY A 171 -2.09 -11.99 1.07
C GLY A 171 -2.17 -13.51 0.99
N THR A 172 -1.10 -14.24 1.37
CA THR A 172 -1.03 -15.70 1.33
C THR A 172 -1.09 -16.33 2.72
N ALA A 173 -1.56 -15.60 3.74
CA ALA A 173 -1.60 -16.06 5.12
C ALA A 173 -2.47 -17.32 5.30
N ALA A 174 -3.67 -17.34 4.72
CA ALA A 174 -4.57 -18.49 4.78
C ALA A 174 -3.95 -19.75 4.15
N LEU A 175 -3.31 -19.61 2.98
CA LEU A 175 -2.59 -20.70 2.31
C LEU A 175 -1.42 -21.20 3.17
N TRP A 176 -0.68 -20.29 3.80
CA TRP A 176 0.43 -20.63 4.68
C TRP A 176 -0.03 -21.36 5.96
N ALA A 177 -1.14 -20.94 6.56
CA ALA A 177 -1.76 -21.59 7.71
C ALA A 177 -2.28 -23.00 7.37
N ALA A 178 -2.94 -23.15 6.21
CA ALA A 178 -3.39 -24.45 5.71
C ALA A 178 -2.22 -25.42 5.51
N LYS A 179 -1.08 -24.94 5.00
CA LYS A 179 0.16 -25.74 4.85
C LYS A 179 0.73 -26.21 6.19
N TYR A 180 0.73 -25.36 7.21
CA TYR A 180 1.17 -25.75 8.55
C TYR A 180 0.31 -26.90 9.11
N GLN A 181 -1.01 -26.78 8.95
CA GLN A 181 -1.95 -27.78 9.42
C GLN A 181 -1.83 -29.09 8.64
N ALA A 182 -1.64 -29.04 7.32
CA ALA A 182 -1.42 -30.21 6.48
C ALA A 182 -0.12 -30.97 6.82
N ALA A 183 0.96 -30.24 7.13
CA ALA A 183 2.26 -30.84 7.43
C ALA A 183 2.37 -31.39 8.86
N THR A 184 1.82 -30.69 9.85
CA THR A 184 2.00 -31.03 11.29
C THR A 184 0.79 -31.74 11.88
N GLY A 185 -0.38 -31.67 11.24
CA GLY A 185 -1.65 -32.15 11.79
C GLY A 185 -2.12 -31.37 13.03
N GLN A 186 -1.44 -30.27 13.37
CA GLN A 186 -1.74 -29.44 14.54
C GLN A 186 -2.24 -28.06 14.12
N VAL A 187 -3.02 -27.45 15.01
CA VAL A 187 -3.52 -26.08 14.83
C VAL A 187 -2.33 -25.12 14.80
N PRO A 188 -2.30 -24.14 13.88
CA PRO A 188 -1.20 -23.18 13.80
C PRO A 188 -1.00 -22.42 15.12
N PRO A 189 0.22 -22.39 15.67
CA PRO A 189 0.48 -21.70 16.92
C PRO A 189 0.34 -20.19 16.73
N GLN A 190 -0.26 -19.50 17.71
CA GLN A 190 -0.28 -18.05 17.70
C GLN A 190 1.15 -17.52 17.93
N PRO A 191 1.61 -16.57 17.10
CA PRO A 191 2.94 -16.02 17.23
C PRO A 191 3.03 -15.17 18.50
N GLY A 192 4.16 -15.22 19.21
CA GLY A 192 4.33 -14.54 20.51
C GLY A 192 4.20 -13.01 20.46
N TRP A 193 4.29 -12.40 19.27
CA TRP A 193 4.07 -10.97 19.05
C TRP A 193 2.58 -10.60 18.86
N TYR A 194 1.70 -11.58 18.70
CA TYR A 194 0.27 -11.39 18.51
C TYR A 194 -0.50 -11.97 19.69
N HIS A 195 -1.20 -11.10 20.41
CA HIS A 195 -2.05 -11.50 21.53
C HIS A 195 -3.50 -11.15 21.21
N SER A 196 -4.36 -12.17 21.06
CA SER A 196 -5.81 -11.96 21.03
C SER A 196 -6.30 -11.78 22.46
N SER A 197 -7.01 -10.68 22.74
CA SER A 197 -7.60 -10.41 24.06
C SER A 197 -8.90 -11.20 24.33
N SER A 198 -9.21 -12.21 23.53
CA SER A 198 -10.34 -13.11 23.77
C SER A 198 -10.02 -14.15 24.84
N GLY A 199 -10.12 -13.74 26.11
CA GLY A 199 -10.45 -14.59 27.26
C GLY A 199 -9.50 -15.75 27.58
N ALA A 200 -8.87 -15.67 28.76
CA ALA A 200 -8.29 -16.83 29.43
C ALA A 200 -9.27 -18.02 29.42
N GLY A 201 -8.78 -19.18 29.00
CA GLY A 201 -9.48 -20.46 29.16
C GLY A 201 -10.47 -20.79 28.06
N ARG A 202 -9.96 -21.18 26.89
CA ARG A 202 -10.60 -22.17 26.02
C ARG A 202 -9.66 -22.54 24.88
N SER A 203 -9.31 -23.82 24.82
CA SER A 203 -8.67 -24.47 23.68
C SER A 203 -9.47 -24.13 22.41
N ALA A 204 -9.00 -23.13 21.68
CA ALA A 204 -9.73 -22.57 20.56
C ALA A 204 -9.32 -23.35 19.30
N SER A 205 -10.03 -24.46 19.10
CA SER A 205 -10.12 -25.17 17.83
C SER A 205 -10.47 -24.18 16.71
N GLY A 206 -9.52 -23.86 15.84
CA GLY A 206 -9.76 -23.11 14.59
C GLY A 206 -9.51 -21.60 14.61
N SER A 207 -8.89 -21.03 15.65
CA SER A 207 -8.91 -19.57 15.91
C SER A 207 -7.62 -18.82 15.56
N GLY A 208 -6.84 -19.32 14.61
CA GLY A 208 -5.74 -18.55 14.02
C GLY A 208 -6.26 -17.45 13.09
N ASP A 209 -7.25 -17.79 12.25
CA ASP A 209 -7.80 -16.93 11.19
C ASP A 209 -8.73 -15.85 11.75
N ALA A 210 -9.69 -16.26 12.58
CA ALA A 210 -10.75 -15.41 13.10
C ALA A 210 -10.27 -14.17 13.90
N SER A 211 -9.09 -14.26 14.52
CA SER A 211 -8.50 -13.13 15.27
C SER A 211 -7.92 -12.06 14.33
N PHE A 212 -7.23 -12.46 13.26
CA PHE A 212 -6.72 -11.53 12.26
C PHE A 212 -7.85 -10.91 11.45
N ASP A 213 -8.88 -11.68 11.08
CA ASP A 213 -10.06 -11.19 10.38
C ASP A 213 -10.79 -10.10 11.17
N SER A 214 -10.90 -10.30 12.49
CA SER A 214 -11.52 -9.31 13.38
C SER A 214 -10.71 -8.02 13.46
N PHE A 215 -9.38 -8.12 13.48
CA PHE A 215 -8.49 -6.96 13.45
C PHE A 215 -8.56 -6.22 12.10
N GLU A 216 -8.53 -6.96 10.98
CA GLU A 216 -8.66 -6.39 9.63
C GLU A 216 -10.02 -5.71 9.42
N SER A 217 -11.09 -6.31 9.95
CA SER A 217 -12.44 -5.74 9.91
C SER A 217 -12.50 -4.43 10.71
N ALA A 218 -11.93 -4.38 11.91
CA ALA A 218 -11.86 -3.16 12.72
C ALA A 218 -11.03 -2.05 12.06
N LEU A 219 -9.92 -2.43 11.42
CA LEU A 219 -9.07 -1.52 10.65
C LEU A 219 -9.82 -0.93 9.45
N SER A 220 -10.44 -1.80 8.65
CA SER A 220 -11.20 -1.42 7.45
C SER A 220 -12.40 -0.55 7.81
N SER A 221 -13.12 -0.89 8.89
CA SER A 221 -14.22 -0.08 9.40
C SER A 221 -13.77 1.32 9.83
N SER A 222 -12.64 1.43 10.52
CA SER A 222 -12.10 2.73 10.97
C SER A 222 -11.74 3.62 9.78
N ILE A 223 -11.05 3.07 8.78
CA ILE A 223 -10.70 3.78 7.54
C ILE A 223 -11.97 4.19 6.79
N GLY A 224 -12.94 3.27 6.67
CA GLY A 224 -14.24 3.52 6.06
C GLY A 224 -14.98 4.69 6.73
N ALA A 225 -15.07 4.69 8.06
CA ALA A 225 -15.70 5.76 8.83
C ALA A 225 -15.03 7.12 8.58
N TYR A 226 -13.69 7.16 8.50
CA TYR A 226 -12.98 8.39 8.14
C TYR A 226 -13.28 8.85 6.72
N THR A 227 -13.22 7.96 5.73
CA THR A 227 -13.54 8.32 4.33
C THR A 227 -14.97 8.81 4.17
N ALA A 228 -15.93 8.18 4.85
CA ALA A 228 -17.33 8.62 4.88
C ALA A 228 -17.46 10.03 5.48
N SER A 229 -16.77 10.32 6.58
CA SER A 229 -16.79 11.65 7.21
C SER A 229 -16.23 12.76 6.30
N GLN A 230 -15.23 12.43 5.46
CA GLN A 230 -14.66 13.34 4.48
C GLN A 230 -15.61 13.58 3.28
N SER A 231 -16.45 12.60 2.94
CA SER A 231 -17.48 12.75 1.90
C SER A 231 -18.71 13.52 2.37
N SER A 232 -19.04 13.47 3.67
CA SER A 232 -20.15 14.25 4.24
C SER A 232 -19.81 15.74 4.45
N SER A 233 -18.54 16.12 4.44
CA SER A 233 -18.12 17.52 4.57
C SER A 233 -18.03 18.27 3.24
N SER A 234 -18.22 17.60 2.10
CA SER A 234 -18.27 18.21 0.76
C SER A 234 -19.70 18.49 0.25
N SER A 235 -20.74 18.22 1.04
CA SER A 235 -22.14 18.52 0.70
C SER A 235 -22.64 19.83 1.33
N SER A 236 -22.06 20.95 0.92
CA SER A 236 -22.63 22.29 1.15
C SER A 236 -22.29 23.24 0.00
N GLY A 237 -22.98 23.08 -1.13
CA GLY A 237 -22.92 24.07 -2.21
C GLY A 237 -23.52 23.62 -3.55
N GLY A 238 -24.82 23.87 -3.73
CA GLY A 238 -25.41 24.20 -5.04
C GLY A 238 -25.76 23.03 -5.97
N GLY A 239 -27.04 22.63 -5.95
CA GLY A 239 -27.62 21.70 -6.92
C GLY A 239 -27.89 22.32 -8.30
N GLY A 240 -27.97 21.46 -9.31
CA GLY A 240 -28.42 21.84 -10.65
C GLY A 240 -28.30 20.72 -11.69
N GLY A 241 -29.36 19.92 -11.83
CA GLY A 241 -29.92 19.55 -13.14
C GLY A 241 -29.45 18.29 -13.88
N GLY A 242 -30.44 17.44 -14.22
CA GLY A 242 -30.48 16.58 -15.43
C GLY A 242 -29.81 15.22 -15.29
N GLY A 243 -30.55 14.10 -15.14
CA GLY A 243 -31.15 13.37 -16.27
C GLY A 243 -30.11 12.39 -16.82
N GLY A 244 -30.18 11.07 -16.60
CA GLY A 244 -31.23 10.17 -17.07
C GLY A 244 -30.62 9.22 -18.11
N GLY A 245 -30.75 7.91 -17.91
CA GLY A 245 -30.29 6.85 -18.81
C GLY A 245 -28.92 6.29 -18.41
N GLY A 246 -28.69 4.98 -18.31
CA GLY A 246 -29.44 3.83 -18.77
C GLY A 246 -28.43 2.74 -19.08
N GLY A 247 -28.63 1.57 -18.48
CA GLY A 247 -28.18 0.21 -18.85
C GLY A 247 -26.91 -0.04 -19.67
N GLY A 248 -26.15 -1.04 -19.24
CA GLY A 248 -25.34 -1.83 -20.17
C GLY A 248 -24.19 -2.60 -19.51
N SER A 249 -24.47 -3.85 -19.15
CA SER A 249 -23.50 -4.89 -18.76
C SER A 249 -22.75 -5.43 -19.97
N TRP A 250 -21.43 -5.27 -20.00
CA TRP A 250 -20.48 -5.98 -20.84
C TRP A 250 -19.07 -5.72 -20.33
#